data_AF-A0A8J9Y9D9-F1
#
_entry.id   AF-A0A8J9Y9D9-F1
#
_cell.length_a   1.000
_cell.length_b   1.000
_cell.length_c   1.000
_cell.angle_alpha   90.00
_cell.angle_beta   90.00
_cell.angle_gamma   90.00
#
_symmetry.space_group_name_H-M   'P 1'
#
loop_
_entity.id
_entity.type
_entity.pdbx_description
1 polymer ?
#
loop_
_entity_poly.entity_id
_entity_poly.type
_entity_poly.pdbx_seq_one_letter_code
_entity_poly.pdbx_strand_id
1 'polypeptide(L)'
;MTHAPSGWNISLEIDVLFPLPDSKFTNAHFRRKLHHRQKREFWERLQNAIDFHNLNGRACVLRSICEARSSLAQPGTSLVHDILRVIFTAPIHEEDFTNEVADSYSEVLEPNFCENVNDCPFSLMHFVLALNKQKY
;
A
#
# COMPACT_ATOMS: atom_id res chain seq x y z
N MET A 1 19.32 18.56 -50.12
CA MET A 1 19.66 17.76 -48.93
C MET A 1 18.64 18.14 -47.88
N THR A 2 17.75 17.27 -47.43
CA THR A 2 18.06 16.15 -46.54
C THR A 2 17.11 14.97 -46.78
N HIS A 3 17.65 13.81 -47.19
CA HIS A 3 16.93 12.55 -47.02
C HIS A 3 16.82 12.29 -45.52
N ALA A 4 15.60 12.20 -45.00
CA ALA A 4 15.39 11.60 -43.69
C ALA A 4 15.89 10.14 -43.75
N PRO A 5 16.71 9.67 -42.80
CA PRO A 5 17.21 8.30 -42.84
C PRO A 5 16.05 7.31 -42.70
N SER A 6 16.10 6.21 -43.46
CA SER A 6 15.16 5.10 -43.39
C SER A 6 15.32 4.36 -42.06
N GLY A 7 14.64 4.87 -41.04
CA GLY A 7 14.76 4.40 -39.66
C GLY A 7 13.99 5.24 -38.64
N TRP A 8 13.36 6.34 -39.06
CA TRP A 8 12.49 7.13 -38.18
C TRP A 8 11.06 6.58 -38.03
N ASN A 9 10.66 5.58 -38.84
CA ASN A 9 9.32 4.99 -38.78
C ASN A 9 9.18 3.81 -37.81
N ILE A 10 10.25 3.40 -37.11
CA ILE A 10 10.20 2.29 -36.13
C ILE A 10 9.78 2.75 -34.72
N SER A 11 9.76 4.06 -34.44
CA SER A 11 9.34 4.59 -33.13
C SER A 11 7.87 5.01 -33.08
N LEU A 12 7.19 5.09 -34.23
CA LEU A 12 5.76 5.47 -34.32
C LEU A 12 4.80 4.29 -34.31
N GLU A 13 5.31 3.06 -34.23
CA GLU A 13 4.53 1.83 -34.28
C GLU A 13 4.71 0.96 -33.03
N ILE A 14 5.12 1.54 -31.90
CA ILE A 14 5.26 0.79 -30.65
C ILE A 14 3.91 0.18 -30.21
N ASP A 15 2.82 0.86 -30.59
CA ASP A 15 1.41 0.50 -30.45
C ASP A 15 0.93 -0.57 -31.46
N VAL A 16 1.68 -0.81 -32.54
CA VAL A 16 1.41 -1.88 -33.52
C VAL A 16 2.05 -3.19 -33.08
N LEU A 17 3.25 -3.13 -32.48
CA LEU A 17 3.94 -4.32 -31.94
C LEU A 17 3.35 -4.78 -30.60
N PHE A 18 2.89 -3.82 -29.79
CA PHE A 18 2.24 -4.06 -28.50
C PHE A 18 0.89 -3.35 -28.50
N PRO A 19 -0.22 -4.04 -28.85
CA PRO A 19 -1.53 -3.40 -28.89
C PRO A 19 -1.83 -2.79 -27.51
N LEU A 20 -2.07 -1.49 -27.50
CA LEU A 20 -2.43 -0.80 -26.27
C LEU A 20 -3.76 -1.36 -25.76
N PRO A 21 -3.88 -1.61 -24.45
CA PRO A 21 -5.10 -2.15 -23.89
C PRO A 21 -6.30 -1.22 -24.12
N ASP A 22 -7.43 -1.81 -24.47
CA ASP A 22 -8.69 -1.08 -24.68
C ASP A 22 -9.09 -0.22 -23.47
N SER A 23 -9.89 0.82 -23.71
CA SER A 23 -10.45 1.67 -22.64
C SER A 23 -11.25 0.87 -21.60
N LYS A 24 -11.90 -0.23 -22.01
CA LYS A 24 -12.61 -1.13 -21.09
C LYS A 24 -11.65 -1.93 -20.21
N PHE A 25 -10.58 -2.46 -20.80
CA PHE A 25 -9.54 -3.20 -20.09
C PHE A 25 -8.80 -2.29 -19.12
N THR A 26 -8.39 -1.10 -19.57
CA THR A 26 -7.71 -0.12 -18.73
C THR A 26 -8.62 0.30 -17.58
N ASN A 27 -9.87 0.71 -17.81
CA ASN A 27 -10.79 1.10 -16.71
C ASN A 27 -11.07 -0.04 -15.71
N ALA A 28 -11.16 -1.28 -16.17
CA ALA A 28 -11.36 -2.45 -15.30
C ALA A 28 -10.13 -2.71 -14.41
N HIS A 29 -8.91 -2.52 -14.93
CA HIS A 29 -7.68 -2.81 -14.21
C HIS A 29 -7.05 -1.62 -13.47
N PHE A 30 -7.34 -0.38 -13.87
CA PHE A 30 -6.66 0.81 -13.33
C PHE A 30 -7.00 1.08 -11.86
N ARG A 31 -8.24 0.79 -11.43
CA ARG A 31 -8.74 1.29 -10.13
C ARG A 31 -8.50 0.33 -8.96
N ARG A 32 -8.57 -0.98 -9.17
CA ARG A 32 -8.49 -1.96 -8.06
C ARG A 32 -7.07 -2.46 -7.80
N LYS A 33 -6.37 -2.93 -8.84
CA LYS A 33 -5.00 -3.46 -8.69
C LYS A 33 -3.99 -2.42 -8.21
N LEU A 34 -4.13 -1.17 -8.68
CA LEU A 34 -3.20 -0.10 -8.30
C LEU A 34 -3.23 0.20 -6.79
N HIS A 35 -4.41 0.13 -6.16
CA HIS A 35 -4.56 0.49 -4.75
C HIS A 35 -3.89 -0.54 -3.82
N HIS A 36 -4.07 -1.85 -4.07
CA HIS A 36 -3.41 -2.89 -3.27
C HIS A 36 -1.89 -2.85 -3.40
N ARG A 37 -1.39 -2.65 -4.62
CA ARG A 37 0.04 -2.47 -4.87
C ARG A 37 0.60 -1.24 -4.15
N GLN A 38 -0.05 -0.08 -4.28
CA GLN A 38 0.38 1.15 -3.60
C GLN A 38 0.38 1.00 -2.08
N LYS A 39 -0.61 0.28 -1.55
CA LYS A 39 -0.70 -0.03 -0.12
C LYS A 39 0.48 -0.90 0.34
N ARG A 40 0.80 -1.98 -0.40
CA ARG A 40 1.99 -2.80 -0.14
C ARG A 40 3.28 -1.98 -0.22
N GLU A 41 3.46 -1.20 -1.28
CA GLU A 41 4.64 -0.35 -1.46
C GLU A 41 4.77 0.68 -0.32
N PHE A 42 3.65 1.21 0.18
CA PHE A 42 3.65 2.10 1.35
C PHE A 42 4.13 1.36 2.61
N TRP A 43 3.64 0.15 2.86
CA TRP A 43 4.07 -0.67 3.99
C TRP A 43 5.57 -1.00 3.93
N GLU A 44 6.07 -1.38 2.75
CA GLU A 44 7.50 -1.66 2.55
C GLU A 44 8.37 -0.42 2.78
N ARG A 45 7.94 0.75 2.30
CA ARG A 45 8.65 2.02 2.55
C ARG A 45 8.65 2.39 4.02
N LEU A 46 7.51 2.21 4.70
CA LEU A 46 7.39 2.46 6.13
C LEU A 46 8.29 1.52 6.94
N GLN A 47 8.31 0.23 6.59
CA GLN A 47 9.22 -0.75 7.17
C GLN A 47 10.67 -0.29 6.99
N ASN A 48 11.10 0.02 5.76
CA ASN A 48 12.48 0.45 5.49
C ASN A 48 12.87 1.71 6.27
N ALA A 49 11.94 2.66 6.43
CA ALA A 49 12.17 3.87 7.23
C ALA A 49 12.36 3.54 8.72
N ILE A 50 11.65 2.55 9.26
CA ILE A 50 11.78 2.11 10.65
C ILE A 50 13.05 1.26 10.83
N ASP A 51 13.35 0.38 9.88
CA ASP A 51 14.56 -0.44 9.85
C ASP A 51 15.82 0.44 9.83
N PHE A 52 15.78 1.58 9.13
CA PHE A 52 16.84 2.59 9.13
C PHE A 52 17.17 3.13 10.54
N HIS A 53 16.21 3.09 11.46
CA HIS A 53 16.39 3.47 12.86
C HIS A 53 16.79 2.29 13.78
N ASN A 54 17.24 1.16 13.22
CA ASN A 54 17.62 -0.06 13.94
C ASN A 54 16.48 -0.69 14.77
N LEU A 55 15.24 -0.58 14.28
CA LEU A 55 14.06 -1.18 14.87
C LEU A 55 13.52 -2.27 13.94
N ASN A 56 12.71 -3.19 14.46
CA ASN A 56 12.05 -4.19 13.64
C ASN A 56 10.85 -3.55 12.90
N GLY A 57 11.10 -3.00 11.71
CA GLY A 57 10.10 -2.30 10.89
C GLY A 57 8.96 -3.21 10.46
N ARG A 58 9.25 -4.48 10.14
CA ARG A 58 8.23 -5.48 9.79
C ARG A 58 7.23 -5.65 10.93
N ALA A 59 7.70 -5.87 12.16
CA ALA A 59 6.86 -5.98 13.34
C ALA A 59 6.06 -4.69 13.60
N CYS A 60 6.66 -3.52 13.37
CA CYS A 60 5.96 -2.23 13.54
C CYS A 60 4.82 -2.01 12.54
N VAL A 61 4.99 -2.42 11.28
CA VAL A 61 3.93 -2.37 10.27
C VAL A 61 2.79 -3.31 10.65
N LEU A 62 3.10 -4.57 11.00
CA LEU A 62 2.09 -5.55 11.43
C LEU A 62 1.33 -5.08 12.67
N ARG A 63 2.04 -4.54 13.66
CA ARG A 63 1.44 -3.91 14.85
C ARG A 63 0.51 -2.77 14.47
N SER A 64 0.90 -1.91 13.53
CA SER A 64 0.08 -0.78 13.07
C SER A 64 -1.21 -1.23 12.38
N ILE A 65 -1.16 -2.32 11.60
CA ILE A 65 -2.34 -2.95 10.98
C ILE A 65 -3.31 -3.46 12.07
N CYS A 66 -2.79 -4.11 13.11
CA CYS A 66 -3.59 -4.60 14.22
C CYS A 66 -4.20 -3.46 15.06
N GLU A 67 -3.41 -2.44 15.40
CA GLU A 67 -3.87 -1.28 16.16
C GLU A 67 -4.95 -0.51 15.39
N ALA A 68 -4.82 -0.35 14.07
CA ALA A 68 -5.81 0.34 13.25
C ALA A 68 -7.21 -0.29 13.29
N ARG A 69 -7.32 -1.60 13.57
CA ARG A 69 -8.63 -2.28 13.70
C ARG A 69 -9.40 -1.83 14.94
N SER A 70 -8.72 -1.50 16.03
CA SER A 70 -9.33 -1.21 17.33
C SER A 70 -9.23 0.26 17.75
N SER A 71 -8.20 0.98 17.31
CA SER A 71 -7.87 2.32 17.81
C SER A 71 -8.53 3.46 17.02
N LEU A 72 -9.15 3.17 15.87
CA LEU A 72 -9.67 4.20 14.97
C LEU A 72 -11.14 4.51 15.25
N ALA A 73 -11.45 5.81 15.41
CA ALA A 73 -12.80 6.33 15.51
C ALA A 73 -13.67 5.97 14.29
N GLN A 74 -14.99 6.06 14.45
CA GLN A 74 -15.94 5.72 13.40
C GLN A 74 -15.66 6.51 12.11
N PRO A 75 -15.88 5.91 10.92
CA PRO A 75 -15.66 6.58 9.65
C PRO A 75 -16.38 7.93 9.58
N GLY A 76 -15.71 8.96 9.05
CA GLY A 76 -16.28 10.31 8.89
C GLY A 76 -16.23 11.20 10.14
N THR A 77 -15.74 10.69 11.27
CA THR A 77 -15.50 11.53 12.46
C THR A 77 -14.25 12.39 12.35
N SER A 78 -13.23 11.92 11.63
CA SER A 78 -11.94 12.60 11.52
C SER A 78 -11.18 12.11 10.29
N LEU A 79 -10.77 13.05 9.44
CA LEU A 79 -10.01 12.76 8.22
C LEU A 79 -8.73 11.95 8.51
N VAL A 80 -8.02 12.27 9.60
CA VAL A 80 -6.80 11.54 9.98
C VAL A 80 -7.11 10.07 10.28
N HIS A 81 -8.20 9.80 10.99
CA HIS A 81 -8.63 8.44 11.29
C HIS A 81 -9.05 7.69 10.01
N ASP A 82 -9.73 8.37 9.09
CA ASP A 82 -10.14 7.78 7.81
C ASP A 82 -8.95 7.46 6.91
N ILE A 83 -7.94 8.34 6.84
CA ILE A 83 -6.69 8.09 6.10
C ILE A 83 -5.96 6.89 6.70
N LEU A 84 -5.78 6.85 8.02
CA LEU A 84 -5.11 5.75 8.70
C LEU A 84 -5.87 4.43 8.49
N ARG A 85 -7.20 4.47 8.48
CA ARG A 85 -8.05 3.32 8.15
C ARG A 85 -7.77 2.83 6.74
N VAL A 86 -7.74 3.70 5.74
CA VAL A 86 -7.46 3.34 4.34
C VAL A 86 -6.06 2.72 4.20
N ILE A 87 -5.05 3.27 4.87
CA ILE A 87 -3.66 2.79 4.77
C ILE A 87 -3.49 1.42 5.46
N PHE A 88 -4.01 1.24 6.68
CA PHE A 88 -3.68 0.08 7.50
C PHE A 88 -4.75 -1.02 7.52
N THR A 89 -5.93 -0.82 6.93
CA THR A 89 -6.94 -1.91 6.86
C THR A 89 -6.57 -2.96 5.81
N ALA A 90 -6.38 -4.21 6.19
CA ALA A 90 -6.11 -5.31 5.26
C ALA A 90 -7.41 -6.01 4.79
N PRO A 91 -7.83 -5.87 3.52
CA PRO A 91 -9.02 -6.54 2.98
C PRO A 91 -8.71 -8.00 2.58
N ILE A 92 -8.54 -8.87 3.57
CA ILE A 92 -8.17 -10.28 3.38
C ILE A 92 -9.18 -11.11 2.56
N HIS A 93 -10.40 -10.61 2.37
CA HIS A 93 -11.44 -11.26 1.57
C HIS A 93 -11.29 -11.01 0.05
N GLU A 94 -10.40 -10.10 -0.34
CA GLU A 94 -10.18 -9.74 -1.74
C GLU A 94 -8.98 -10.53 -2.29
N GLU A 95 -9.22 -11.41 -3.27
CA GLU A 95 -8.18 -12.27 -3.86
C GLU A 95 -7.04 -11.44 -4.50
N ASP A 96 -7.38 -10.33 -5.15
CA ASP A 96 -6.39 -9.40 -5.69
C ASP A 96 -5.46 -8.87 -4.58
N PHE A 97 -6.00 -8.54 -3.40
CA PHE A 97 -5.19 -8.08 -2.27
C PHE A 97 -4.29 -9.19 -1.73
N THR A 98 -4.83 -10.40 -1.56
CA THR A 98 -4.05 -11.52 -1.04
C THR A 98 -2.90 -11.88 -1.97
N ASN A 99 -3.15 -11.88 -3.29
CA ASN A 99 -2.11 -12.12 -4.30
C ASN A 99 -1.03 -11.06 -4.28
N GLU A 100 -1.40 -9.78 -4.13
CA GLU A 100 -0.42 -8.70 -4.07
C GLU A 100 0.45 -8.77 -2.80
N VAL A 101 -0.09 -9.23 -1.68
CA VAL A 101 0.60 -9.20 -0.37
C VAL A 101 1.28 -10.52 0.00
N ALA A 102 0.91 -11.64 -0.63
CA ALA A 102 1.42 -12.97 -0.32
C ALA A 102 2.96 -13.08 -0.31
N ASP A 103 3.64 -12.34 -1.18
CA ASP A 103 5.10 -12.40 -1.30
C ASP A 103 5.84 -11.62 -0.21
N SER A 104 5.24 -10.57 0.37
CA SER A 104 5.93 -9.68 1.32
C SER A 104 5.36 -9.66 2.74
N TYR A 105 4.04 -9.69 2.92
CA TYR A 105 3.38 -9.73 4.23
C TYR A 105 2.36 -10.88 4.33
N SER A 106 2.81 -12.12 4.09
CA SER A 106 1.97 -13.31 4.19
C SER A 106 1.34 -13.50 5.57
N GLU A 107 1.94 -12.98 6.64
CA GLU A 107 1.42 -13.09 8.01
C GLU A 107 0.03 -12.45 8.17
N VAL A 108 -0.27 -11.42 7.38
CA VAL A 108 -1.56 -10.72 7.43
C VAL A 108 -2.71 -11.64 6.99
N LEU A 109 -2.39 -12.72 6.26
CA LEU A 109 -3.36 -13.71 5.79
C LEU A 109 -3.75 -14.71 6.89
N GLU A 110 -2.96 -14.82 7.96
CA GLU A 110 -3.29 -15.68 9.09
C GLU A 110 -4.40 -15.04 9.95
N PRO A 111 -5.40 -15.78 10.42
CA PRO A 111 -6.52 -15.19 11.15
C PRO A 111 -6.12 -14.52 12.48
N ASN A 112 -5.07 -15.02 13.15
CA ASN A 112 -4.68 -14.61 14.51
C ASN A 112 -3.31 -13.92 14.58
N PHE A 113 -2.77 -13.39 13.47
CA PHE A 113 -1.43 -12.79 13.49
C PHE A 113 -1.26 -11.62 14.46
N CYS A 114 -2.35 -10.96 14.85
CA CYS A 114 -2.33 -9.88 15.84
C CYS A 114 -2.07 -10.34 17.27
N GLU A 115 -2.27 -11.62 17.58
CA GLU A 115 -1.99 -12.20 18.89
C GLU A 115 -0.50 -12.54 19.05
N ASN A 116 0.19 -12.73 17.91
CA ASN A 116 1.62 -12.97 17.90
C ASN A 116 2.38 -11.67 18.23
N VAL A 117 3.29 -11.78 19.20
CA VAL A 117 4.03 -10.66 19.80
C VAL A 117 4.81 -9.91 18.72
N ASN A 118 4.53 -8.61 18.58
CA ASN A 118 5.24 -7.72 17.68
C ASN A 118 6.32 -6.98 18.47
N ASP A 119 7.60 -7.25 18.21
CA ASP A 119 8.79 -6.64 18.84
C ASP A 119 8.94 -5.12 18.58
N CYS A 120 7.88 -4.43 18.15
CA CYS A 120 7.91 -3.00 17.90
C CYS A 120 7.80 -2.22 19.22
N PRO A 121 8.78 -1.35 19.57
CA PRO A 121 8.80 -0.67 20.87
C PRO A 121 7.81 0.51 20.96
N PHE A 122 7.21 0.95 19.85
CA PHE A 122 6.28 2.07 19.83
C PHE A 122 5.02 1.75 19.04
N SER A 123 3.96 2.55 19.27
CA SER A 123 2.73 2.52 18.50
C SER A 123 2.72 3.71 17.55
N LEU A 124 2.81 3.45 16.24
CA LEU A 124 2.67 4.50 15.21
C LEU A 124 1.30 5.17 15.30
N MET A 125 0.26 4.37 15.57
CA MET A 125 -1.11 4.86 15.62
C MET A 125 -1.31 5.84 16.79
N HIS A 126 -0.81 5.48 17.97
CA HIS A 126 -0.83 6.38 19.12
C HIS A 126 -0.02 7.65 18.86
N PHE A 127 1.17 7.54 18.27
CA PHE A 127 2.02 8.68 17.96
C PHE A 127 1.32 9.68 17.02
N VAL A 128 0.79 9.23 15.89
CA VAL A 128 0.10 10.09 14.91
C VAL A 128 -1.15 10.72 15.52
N LEU A 129 -1.94 9.97 16.28
CA LEU A 129 -3.16 10.49 16.90
C LEU A 129 -2.89 11.44 18.06
N ALA A 130 -1.77 11.29 18.78
CA ALA A 130 -1.35 12.21 19.83
C ALA A 130 -0.98 13.59 19.26
N LEU A 131 -0.35 13.64 18.08
CA LEU A 131 -0.05 14.90 17.39
C LEU A 131 -1.33 15.69 17.06
N ASN A 132 -2.44 15.01 16.81
CA ASN A 132 -3.73 15.66 16.56
C ASN A 132 -4.32 16.31 17.84
N LYS A 133 -3.97 15.80 19.03
CA LYS A 133 -4.44 16.35 20.31
C LYS A 133 -3.70 17.60 20.75
N GLN A 134 -2.49 17.86 20.22
CA GLN A 134 -1.67 19.03 20.61
C GLN A 134 -2.15 20.38 20.04
N LYS A 135 -3.37 20.45 19.49
CA LYS A 135 -3.93 21.70 18.91
C LYS A 135 -4.83 22.52 19.85
N TYR A 136 -4.87 22.21 21.15
CA TYR A 136 -5.52 23.05 22.17
C TYR A 136 -4.73 23.07 23.48
#